data_AF-A0A933SFX2-F1
#
_entry.id   AF-A0A933SFX2-F1
#
_cell.length_a   1.000
_cell.length_b   1.000
_cell.length_c   1.000
_cell.angle_alpha   90.00
_cell.angle_beta   90.00
_cell.angle_gamma   90.00
#
_symmetry.space_group_name_H-M   'P 1'
#
loop_
_entity.id
_entity.type
_entity.pdbx_description
1 polymer ?
#
loop_
_entity_poly.entity_id
_entity_poly.type
_entity_poly.pdbx_seq_one_letter_code
_entity_poly.pdbx_strand_id
1 'polypeptide(L)'
;MTGLVRKATLLSACSMLVAASAFAGVPSPGNSTLPSPAFFTIVGHATGVPDALGTFSIVVRDLANNPISGSSVVLDFSAASDLVPASDQLDAGASTVNCAAKTVRKFTAVTGTATFTVVGAANNAGASPGAGLGGVKVYADGVLLGSLTAATFDQDGLSGAGANDLAVWLSDAGSLGYFGRSDYDYSGDLGANDLSVWLGAAGALGSAESGTLCP
;
A
#
# COMPACT_ATOMS: atom_id res chain seq x y z
N MET A 1 30.68 66.04 -8.43
CA MET A 1 30.37 64.88 -7.55
C MET A 1 28.87 64.57 -7.58
N THR A 2 28.27 64.27 -8.74
CA THR A 2 26.80 64.13 -8.88
C THR A 2 26.37 62.86 -9.63
N GLY A 3 27.30 61.96 -9.95
CA GLY A 3 27.03 60.76 -10.76
C GLY A 3 26.75 59.46 -9.99
N LEU A 4 26.93 59.45 -8.66
CA LEU A 4 26.93 58.20 -7.88
C LEU A 4 25.55 57.80 -7.32
N VAL A 5 24.63 58.76 -7.19
CA VAL A 5 23.32 58.53 -6.52
C VAL A 5 22.32 57.82 -7.43
N ARG A 6 22.46 57.94 -8.76
CA ARG A 6 21.52 57.34 -9.75
C ARG A 6 21.73 55.83 -9.98
N LYS A 7 22.82 55.26 -9.49
CA LYS A 7 23.13 53.82 -9.64
C LYS A 7 22.72 52.97 -8.44
N ALA A 8 22.43 53.58 -7.28
CA ALA A 8 22.08 52.85 -6.06
C ALA A 8 20.60 52.42 -6.02
N THR A 9 19.72 53.06 -6.80
CA THR A 9 18.26 52.78 -6.76
C THR A 9 17.82 51.57 -7.59
N LEU A 10 18.68 51.01 -8.45
CA LEU A 10 18.34 49.84 -9.26
C LEU A 10 18.67 48.49 -8.59
N LEU A 11 19.50 48.46 -7.54
CA LEU A 11 19.85 47.21 -6.86
C LEU A 11 18.89 46.81 -5.72
N SER A 12 18.00 47.70 -5.28
CA SER A 12 17.06 47.40 -4.18
C SER A 12 15.78 46.69 -4.61
N ALA A 13 15.50 46.57 -5.93
CA ALA A 13 14.28 45.94 -6.44
C ALA A 13 14.43 44.43 -6.73
N CYS A 14 15.64 43.87 -6.67
CA CYS A 14 15.89 42.45 -6.96
C CYS A 14 15.93 41.53 -5.72
N SER A 15 15.64 42.04 -4.51
CA SER A 15 15.84 41.29 -3.25
C SER A 15 14.55 40.78 -2.58
N MET A 16 13.39 40.91 -3.22
CA MET A 16 12.10 40.41 -2.68
C MET A 16 11.38 39.38 -3.56
N LEU A 17 12.09 38.73 -4.49
CA LEU A 17 11.66 37.41 -4.94
C LEU A 17 12.15 36.41 -3.90
N VAL A 18 11.44 36.34 -2.77
CA VAL A 18 11.37 35.06 -2.06
C VAL A 18 10.79 34.11 -3.10
N ALA A 19 11.64 33.26 -3.66
CA ALA A 19 11.17 32.10 -4.38
C ALA A 19 10.28 31.36 -3.37
N ALA A 20 8.97 31.55 -3.49
CA ALA A 20 8.04 30.52 -3.11
C ALA A 20 8.47 29.35 -3.99
N SER A 21 9.37 28.51 -3.47
CA SER A 21 9.58 27.18 -4.00
C SER A 21 8.18 26.60 -4.02
N ALA A 22 7.58 26.57 -5.20
CA ALA A 22 6.28 25.98 -5.36
C ALA A 22 6.44 24.55 -4.85
N PHE A 23 5.84 24.24 -3.71
CA PHE A 23 5.67 22.86 -3.24
C PHE A 23 4.75 22.06 -4.20
N ALA A 24 4.57 22.53 -5.44
CA ALA A 24 3.93 21.82 -6.52
C ALA A 24 4.74 20.54 -6.76
N GLY A 25 4.16 19.41 -6.36
CA GLY A 25 4.80 18.11 -6.43
C GLY A 25 5.28 17.53 -5.10
N VAL A 26 5.17 18.23 -3.96
CA VAL A 26 5.35 17.59 -2.65
C VAL A 26 4.01 16.99 -2.20
N PRO A 27 3.94 15.67 -1.94
CA PRO A 27 2.71 15.05 -1.46
C PRO A 27 2.20 15.65 -0.14
N SER A 28 0.90 15.90 -0.09
CA SER A 28 0.18 16.37 1.10
C SER A 28 -0.66 15.22 1.65
N PRO A 29 -0.39 14.71 2.86
CA PRO A 29 -1.18 13.64 3.47
C PRO A 29 -2.67 13.99 3.59
N GLY A 30 -2.98 15.22 4.00
CA GLY A 30 -4.37 15.65 4.21
C GLY A 30 -5.19 15.85 2.92
N ASN A 31 -4.54 16.00 1.77
CA ASN A 31 -5.23 16.12 0.47
C ASN A 31 -5.16 14.82 -0.35
N SER A 32 -4.21 13.94 -0.05
CA SER A 32 -4.09 12.65 -0.72
C SER A 32 -5.19 11.70 -0.24
N THR A 33 -5.56 10.75 -1.09
CA THR A 33 -6.64 9.80 -0.81
C THR A 33 -6.07 8.40 -0.74
N LEU A 34 -6.23 7.77 0.42
CA LEU A 34 -6.00 6.34 0.63
C LEU A 34 -7.33 5.57 0.52
N PRO A 35 -7.29 4.23 0.36
CA PRO A 35 -8.48 3.40 0.45
C PRO A 35 -9.32 3.71 1.70
N SER A 36 -10.64 3.67 1.53
CA SER A 36 -11.62 3.79 2.62
C SER A 36 -12.58 2.59 2.52
N PRO A 37 -12.63 1.68 3.51
CA PRO A 37 -11.86 1.71 4.76
C PRO A 37 -10.35 1.57 4.53
N ALA A 38 -9.52 1.90 5.54
CA ALA A 38 -8.05 1.89 5.47
C ALA A 38 -7.46 0.46 5.44
N PHE A 39 -7.93 -0.33 4.49
CA PHE A 39 -7.67 -1.74 4.30
C PHE A 39 -7.40 -2.04 2.83
N PHE A 40 -6.72 -3.15 2.58
CA PHE A 40 -6.65 -3.80 1.28
C PHE A 40 -6.37 -5.29 1.46
N THR A 41 -6.53 -6.07 0.40
CA THR A 41 -6.21 -7.50 0.40
C THR A 41 -4.98 -7.77 -0.46
N ILE A 42 -4.00 -8.45 0.14
CA ILE A 42 -2.90 -9.11 -0.55
C ILE A 42 -3.47 -10.39 -1.15
N VAL A 43 -3.11 -10.64 -2.41
CA VAL A 43 -3.67 -11.74 -3.18
C VAL A 43 -2.60 -12.68 -3.70
N GLY A 44 -3.04 -13.86 -4.13
CA GLY A 44 -2.25 -14.72 -4.99
C GLY A 44 -2.44 -14.35 -6.47
N HIS A 45 -2.20 -15.32 -7.33
CA HIS A 45 -2.49 -15.24 -8.75
C HIS A 45 -3.10 -16.54 -9.26
N ALA A 46 -3.58 -16.49 -10.50
CA ALA A 46 -3.93 -17.66 -11.28
C ALA A 46 -3.26 -17.54 -12.64
N THR A 47 -2.39 -18.50 -12.98
CA THR A 47 -1.73 -18.55 -14.30
C THR A 47 -0.95 -17.28 -14.65
N GLY A 48 -0.30 -16.68 -13.64
CA GLY A 48 0.50 -15.45 -13.80
C GLY A 48 -0.30 -14.14 -13.82
N VAL A 49 -1.61 -14.17 -13.52
CA VAL A 49 -2.46 -12.98 -13.41
C VAL A 49 -2.88 -12.78 -11.95
N PRO A 50 -2.49 -11.66 -11.30
CA PRO A 50 -2.93 -11.34 -9.95
C PRO A 50 -4.46 -11.33 -9.82
N ASP A 51 -4.95 -11.75 -8.66
CA ASP A 51 -6.40 -11.71 -8.39
C ASP A 51 -6.90 -10.26 -8.31
N ALA A 52 -7.90 -9.93 -9.13
CA ALA A 52 -8.45 -8.58 -9.17
C ALA A 52 -9.15 -8.17 -7.87
N LEU A 53 -9.51 -9.11 -6.99
CA LEU A 53 -10.08 -8.82 -5.66
C LEU A 53 -9.18 -7.95 -4.78
N GLY A 54 -7.85 -8.01 -4.98
CA GLY A 54 -6.87 -7.20 -4.26
C GLY A 54 -6.60 -5.83 -4.87
N THR A 55 -7.36 -5.41 -5.88
CA THR A 55 -7.10 -4.15 -6.60
C THR A 55 -7.57 -2.94 -5.80
N PHE A 56 -6.68 -1.98 -5.58
CA PHE A 56 -7.01 -0.70 -4.93
C PHE A 56 -6.19 0.45 -5.51
N SER A 57 -6.61 1.69 -5.22
CA SER A 57 -5.93 2.89 -5.72
C SER A 57 -5.59 3.87 -4.61
N ILE A 58 -4.46 4.54 -4.79
CA ILE A 58 -4.01 5.67 -3.98
C ILE A 58 -3.93 6.89 -4.90
N VAL A 59 -4.48 8.02 -4.47
CA VAL A 59 -4.40 9.29 -5.21
C VAL A 59 -3.50 10.25 -4.44
N VAL A 60 -2.40 10.65 -5.05
CA VAL A 60 -1.42 11.56 -4.45
C VAL A 60 -1.69 12.98 -4.95
N ARG A 61 -1.81 13.92 -3.99
CA ARG A 61 -2.05 15.33 -4.27
C ARG A 61 -1.10 16.23 -3.49
N ASP A 62 -0.84 17.42 -4.03
CA ASP A 62 -0.10 18.47 -3.33
C ASP A 62 -0.96 19.27 -2.35
N LEU A 63 -0.38 20.27 -1.69
CA LEU A 63 -1.09 21.14 -0.75
C LEU A 63 -2.20 21.98 -1.40
N ALA A 64 -2.08 22.28 -2.69
CA ALA A 64 -3.08 22.99 -3.47
C ALA A 64 -4.15 22.05 -4.09
N ASN A 65 -4.15 20.77 -3.69
CA ASN A 65 -5.06 19.72 -4.14
C ASN A 65 -4.89 19.31 -5.62
N ASN A 66 -3.76 19.65 -6.24
CA ASN A 66 -3.43 19.21 -7.58
C ASN A 66 -2.91 17.76 -7.56
N PRO A 67 -3.31 16.90 -8.52
CA PRO A 67 -2.74 15.57 -8.64
C PRO A 67 -1.25 15.63 -9.03
N ILE A 68 -0.44 14.77 -8.41
CA ILE A 68 1.00 14.70 -8.69
C ILE A 68 1.28 13.50 -9.59
N SER A 69 1.65 13.75 -10.84
CA SER A 69 2.07 12.69 -11.78
C SER A 69 3.50 12.22 -11.48
N GLY A 70 3.77 10.92 -11.63
CA GLY A 70 5.10 10.34 -11.45
C GLY A 70 5.59 10.31 -9.99
N SER A 71 4.69 10.49 -9.02
CA SER A 71 5.00 10.35 -7.60
C SER A 71 5.27 8.89 -7.27
N SER A 72 6.35 8.63 -6.52
CA SER A 72 6.76 7.30 -6.07
C SER A 72 5.94 6.89 -4.85
N VAL A 73 4.89 6.09 -5.07
CA VAL A 73 4.07 5.51 -3.99
C VAL A 73 4.68 4.21 -3.53
N VAL A 74 5.00 4.12 -2.24
CA VAL A 74 5.64 2.96 -1.60
C VAL A 74 4.73 2.42 -0.50
N LEU A 75 4.39 1.14 -0.61
CA LEU A 75 3.80 0.34 0.46
C LEU A 75 4.95 -0.33 1.22
N ASP A 76 5.05 -0.03 2.51
CA ASP A 76 6.12 -0.49 3.38
C ASP A 76 5.56 -1.48 4.41
N PHE A 77 6.00 -2.74 4.29
CA PHE A 77 5.61 -3.87 5.11
C PHE A 77 6.66 -4.17 6.20
N SER A 78 7.67 -3.32 6.39
CA SER A 78 8.73 -3.55 7.39
C SER A 78 8.24 -3.67 8.83
N ALA A 79 7.11 -3.02 9.14
CA ALA A 79 6.43 -3.12 10.43
C ALA A 79 5.47 -4.31 10.53
N ALA A 80 5.16 -4.98 9.42
CA ALA A 80 4.35 -6.19 9.39
C ALA A 80 5.26 -7.41 9.62
N SER A 81 5.11 -8.05 10.78
CA SER A 81 5.96 -9.17 11.17
C SER A 81 5.70 -10.45 10.36
N ASP A 82 4.48 -10.59 9.85
CA ASP A 82 3.95 -11.80 9.24
C ASP A 82 3.53 -11.62 7.78
N LEU A 83 3.36 -10.39 7.28
CA LEU A 83 3.03 -10.16 5.87
C LEU A 83 4.30 -10.17 5.01
N VAL A 84 4.24 -10.90 3.90
CA VAL A 84 5.38 -11.10 3.01
C VAL A 84 4.96 -10.75 1.57
N PRO A 85 5.43 -9.62 1.01
CA PRO A 85 5.20 -9.33 -0.39
C PRO A 85 5.96 -10.32 -1.27
N ALA A 86 5.40 -10.64 -2.44
CA ALA A 86 6.08 -11.41 -3.45
C ALA A 86 7.14 -10.57 -4.19
N SER A 87 8.26 -11.19 -4.55
CA SER A 87 9.30 -10.59 -5.40
C SER A 87 8.84 -10.39 -6.85
N ASP A 88 7.89 -11.20 -7.29
CA ASP A 88 7.16 -11.16 -8.56
C ASP A 88 5.73 -10.65 -8.32
N GLN A 89 5.55 -9.33 -8.38
CA GLN A 89 4.23 -8.74 -8.13
C GLN A 89 3.19 -9.06 -9.21
N LEU A 90 3.62 -9.44 -10.43
CA LEU A 90 2.76 -9.75 -11.58
C LEU A 90 1.71 -8.67 -11.95
N ASP A 91 1.72 -7.53 -11.25
CA ASP A 91 0.81 -6.41 -11.38
C ASP A 91 1.11 -5.61 -12.66
N ALA A 92 0.04 -5.23 -13.36
CA ALA A 92 0.13 -4.48 -14.59
C ALA A 92 0.62 -3.05 -14.28
N GLY A 93 1.77 -2.65 -14.84
CA GLY A 93 2.30 -1.28 -14.70
C GLY A 93 3.60 -1.15 -13.90
N ALA A 94 4.45 -2.17 -13.92
CA ALA A 94 5.83 -2.14 -13.42
C ALA A 94 5.95 -1.78 -11.93
N SER A 95 5.30 -2.56 -11.08
CA SER A 95 5.54 -2.52 -9.64
C SER A 95 6.97 -2.99 -9.34
N THR A 96 7.71 -2.23 -8.53
CA THR A 96 9.08 -2.59 -8.13
C THR A 96 9.08 -3.04 -6.67
N VAL A 97 9.73 -4.17 -6.41
CA VAL A 97 9.82 -4.75 -5.07
C VAL A 97 11.24 -4.62 -4.55
N ASN A 98 11.36 -4.25 -3.28
CA ASN A 98 12.61 -4.36 -2.54
C ASN A 98 12.37 -5.31 -1.36
N CYS A 99 12.75 -6.58 -1.54
CA CYS A 99 12.57 -7.60 -0.50
C CYS A 99 13.34 -7.28 0.78
N ALA A 100 14.56 -6.74 0.67
CA ALA A 100 15.37 -6.41 1.84
C ALA A 100 14.73 -5.31 2.71
N ALA A 101 14.05 -4.35 2.08
CA ALA A 101 13.32 -3.30 2.77
C ALA A 101 11.84 -3.64 3.02
N LYS A 102 11.36 -4.81 2.53
CA LYS A 102 9.95 -5.20 2.51
C LYS A 102 9.02 -4.14 1.93
N THR A 103 9.35 -3.59 0.75
CA THR A 103 8.54 -2.54 0.12
C THR A 103 8.08 -2.89 -1.30
N VAL A 104 6.86 -2.51 -1.65
CA VAL A 104 6.33 -2.52 -3.02
C VAL A 104 6.08 -1.08 -3.48
N ARG A 105 6.53 -0.74 -4.67
CA ARG A 105 6.45 0.63 -5.19
C ARG A 105 5.80 0.68 -6.57
N LYS A 106 4.98 1.70 -6.79
CA LYS A 106 4.45 2.07 -8.10
C LYS A 106 4.45 3.58 -8.28
N PHE A 107 4.46 4.04 -9.53
CA PHE A 107 4.41 5.47 -9.84
C PHE A 107 3.00 5.90 -10.22
N THR A 108 2.61 7.11 -9.81
CA THR A 108 1.31 7.66 -10.19
C THR A 108 1.26 8.02 -11.68
N ALA A 109 0.10 7.80 -12.30
CA ALA A 109 -0.21 8.29 -13.63
C ALA A 109 -0.45 9.81 -13.65
N VAL A 110 -0.79 10.37 -14.82
CA VAL A 110 -1.09 11.81 -15.00
C VAL A 110 -2.23 12.32 -14.11
N THR A 111 -3.11 11.42 -13.65
CA THR A 111 -4.20 11.73 -12.72
C THR A 111 -3.78 11.77 -11.25
N GLY A 112 -2.50 11.52 -10.94
CA GLY A 112 -2.01 11.37 -9.57
C GLY A 112 -2.38 10.02 -8.94
N THR A 113 -2.90 9.07 -9.72
CA THR A 113 -3.35 7.77 -9.21
C THR A 113 -2.29 6.70 -9.40
N ALA A 114 -1.99 5.95 -8.34
CA ALA A 114 -1.29 4.66 -8.40
C ALA A 114 -2.28 3.56 -8.03
N THR A 115 -2.53 2.63 -8.96
CA THR A 115 -3.40 1.47 -8.73
C THR A 115 -2.54 0.25 -8.50
N PHE A 116 -2.76 -0.46 -7.40
CA PHE A 116 -2.01 -1.65 -7.02
C PHE A 116 -2.91 -2.87 -7.05
N THR A 117 -2.31 -4.01 -7.40
CA THR A 117 -2.78 -5.34 -7.02
C THR A 117 -1.58 -6.04 -6.40
N VAL A 118 -1.54 -6.16 -5.08
CA VAL A 118 -0.34 -6.64 -4.37
C VAL A 118 -0.37 -8.16 -4.29
N VAL A 119 0.63 -8.80 -4.88
CA VAL A 119 0.84 -10.25 -4.75
C VAL A 119 1.72 -10.53 -3.54
N GLY A 120 1.36 -11.53 -2.74
CA GLY A 120 2.09 -11.93 -1.55
C GLY A 120 1.29 -12.90 -0.71
N ALA A 121 1.70 -13.04 0.55
CA ALA A 121 1.03 -13.91 1.52
C ALA A 121 1.29 -13.43 2.95
N ALA A 122 0.80 -14.19 3.94
CA ALA A 122 1.33 -14.16 5.29
C ALA A 122 2.23 -15.38 5.57
N ASN A 123 2.95 -15.30 6.68
CA ASN A 123 3.61 -16.42 7.34
C ASN A 123 2.94 -16.62 8.71
N ASN A 124 1.66 -17.02 8.67
CA ASN A 124 0.81 -17.16 9.85
C ASN A 124 0.79 -18.62 10.32
N ALA A 125 1.25 -18.86 11.54
CA ALA A 125 1.16 -20.18 12.20
C ALA A 125 -0.16 -20.40 12.98
N GLY A 126 -1.11 -19.47 12.86
CA GLY A 126 -2.38 -19.46 13.59
C GLY A 126 -2.27 -18.83 14.98
N ALA A 127 -3.22 -17.95 15.32
CA ALA A 127 -3.34 -17.21 16.58
C ALA A 127 -2.06 -16.47 17.03
N SER A 128 -1.09 -16.30 16.11
CA SER A 128 0.20 -15.68 16.39
C SER A 128 0.11 -14.17 16.19
N PRO A 129 0.74 -13.34 17.06
CA PRO A 129 0.78 -11.90 16.86
C PRO A 129 1.31 -11.54 15.47
N GLY A 130 0.65 -10.57 14.83
CA GLY A 130 0.95 -10.15 13.46
C GLY A 130 0.94 -8.64 13.29
N ALA A 131 0.93 -8.19 12.04
CA ALA A 131 0.94 -6.78 11.65
C ALA A 131 -0.21 -5.94 12.27
N GLY A 132 -1.31 -6.57 12.68
CA GLY A 132 -2.45 -5.91 13.33
C GLY A 132 -3.07 -4.81 12.47
N LEU A 133 -3.66 -3.78 13.12
CA LEU A 133 -4.20 -2.60 12.44
C LEU A 133 -3.08 -1.67 11.96
N GLY A 134 -3.17 -1.22 10.70
CA GLY A 134 -2.24 -0.21 10.17
C GLY A 134 -0.79 -0.68 10.04
N GLY A 135 -0.59 -1.99 9.86
CA GLY A 135 0.73 -2.62 9.74
C GLY A 135 1.51 -2.26 8.48
N VAL A 136 0.85 -1.73 7.45
CA VAL A 136 1.49 -1.29 6.20
C VAL A 136 1.52 0.23 6.15
N LYS A 137 2.70 0.82 6.00
CA LYS A 137 2.86 2.28 5.87
C LYS A 137 2.82 2.68 4.40
N VAL A 138 2.17 3.80 4.10
CA VAL A 138 2.07 4.32 2.73
C VAL A 138 2.85 5.62 2.64
N TYR A 139 3.88 5.63 1.80
CA TYR A 139 4.67 6.82 1.52
C TYR A 139 4.45 7.27 0.07
N ALA A 140 4.48 8.58 -0.17
CA ALA A 140 4.63 9.16 -1.50
C ALA A 140 5.83 10.10 -1.48
N ASP A 141 6.82 9.84 -2.34
CA ASP A 141 8.07 10.63 -2.43
C ASP A 141 8.77 10.82 -1.07
N GLY A 142 8.68 9.81 -0.20
CA GLY A 142 9.24 9.82 1.16
C GLY A 142 8.36 10.49 2.23
N VAL A 143 7.23 11.08 1.85
CA VAL A 143 6.24 11.64 2.79
C VAL A 143 5.25 10.56 3.21
N LEU A 144 5.10 10.33 4.52
CA LEU A 144 4.10 9.40 5.06
C LEU A 144 2.69 9.95 4.82
N LEU A 145 1.90 9.25 4.00
CA LEU A 145 0.50 9.58 3.74
C LEU A 145 -0.44 8.99 4.80
N GLY A 146 -0.12 7.80 5.30
CA GLY A 146 -0.93 7.11 6.29
C GLY A 146 -0.53 5.65 6.48
N SER A 147 -1.43 4.86 7.06
CA SER A 147 -1.25 3.44 7.29
C SER A 147 -2.48 2.67 6.84
N LEU A 148 -2.26 1.48 6.31
CA LEU A 148 -3.30 0.55 5.90
C LEU A 148 -3.15 -0.77 6.67
N THR A 149 -4.26 -1.41 6.96
CA THR A 149 -4.30 -2.82 7.34
C THR A 149 -4.31 -3.66 6.08
N ALA A 150 -3.59 -4.78 6.05
CA ALA A 150 -3.64 -5.69 4.92
C ALA A 150 -4.19 -7.04 5.37
N ALA A 151 -5.22 -7.50 4.68
CA ALA A 151 -5.72 -8.87 4.74
C ALA A 151 -4.98 -9.75 3.72
N THR A 152 -4.97 -11.07 3.87
CA THR A 152 -4.41 -11.99 2.85
C THR A 152 -5.15 -13.31 2.81
N PHE A 153 -5.51 -13.78 1.62
CA PHE A 153 -6.17 -15.09 1.49
C PHE A 153 -5.21 -16.27 1.68
N ASP A 154 -3.95 -16.07 1.29
CA ASP A 154 -2.83 -16.98 1.52
C ASP A 154 -2.21 -16.62 2.88
N GLN A 155 -2.55 -17.42 3.89
CA GLN A 155 -2.19 -17.23 5.29
C GLN A 155 -0.89 -17.95 5.64
N ASP A 156 -0.65 -19.12 5.03
CA ASP A 156 0.52 -19.95 5.33
C ASP A 156 1.73 -19.68 4.42
N GLY A 157 1.51 -19.03 3.28
CA GLY A 157 2.54 -18.61 2.34
C GLY A 157 3.11 -19.73 1.47
N LEU A 158 2.40 -20.86 1.33
CA LEU A 158 2.93 -22.04 0.65
C LEU A 158 2.43 -22.23 -0.79
N SER A 159 1.13 -22.07 -1.03
CA SER A 159 0.53 -22.52 -2.32
C SER A 159 -0.73 -21.76 -2.74
N GLY A 160 -0.85 -20.50 -2.34
CA GLY A 160 -2.03 -19.67 -2.56
C GLY A 160 -3.14 -20.02 -1.58
N ALA A 161 -4.33 -19.45 -1.81
CA ALA A 161 -5.48 -19.62 -0.92
C ALA A 161 -6.08 -21.03 -1.04
N GLY A 162 -5.91 -21.84 0.00
CA GLY A 162 -6.35 -23.22 0.07
C GLY A 162 -6.86 -23.66 1.45
N ALA A 163 -7.05 -24.98 1.60
CA ALA A 163 -7.63 -25.54 2.82
C ALA A 163 -6.76 -25.34 4.08
N ASN A 164 -5.43 -25.26 3.90
CA ASN A 164 -4.52 -24.99 5.00
C ASN A 164 -4.70 -23.55 5.50
N ASP A 165 -4.87 -22.59 4.61
CA ASP A 165 -5.12 -21.18 4.96
C ASP A 165 -6.43 -21.01 5.71
N LEU A 166 -7.47 -21.77 5.33
CA LEU A 166 -8.71 -21.81 6.08
C LEU A 166 -8.49 -22.34 7.51
N ALA A 167 -7.70 -23.39 7.68
CA ALA A 167 -7.40 -23.93 9.00
C ALA A 167 -6.62 -22.91 9.86
N VAL A 168 -5.68 -22.18 9.26
CA VAL A 168 -4.93 -21.10 9.90
C VAL A 168 -5.85 -19.93 10.28
N TRP A 169 -6.74 -19.51 9.38
CA TRP A 169 -7.74 -18.47 9.65
C TRP A 169 -8.70 -18.87 10.77
N LEU A 170 -9.15 -20.14 10.81
CA LEU A 170 -9.98 -20.66 11.89
C LEU A 170 -9.26 -20.63 13.25
N SER A 171 -7.93 -20.77 13.27
CA SER A 171 -7.12 -20.60 14.48
C SER A 171 -7.14 -19.16 14.98
N ASP A 172 -6.97 -18.19 14.06
CA ASP A 172 -7.08 -16.76 14.38
C ASP A 172 -8.47 -16.43 14.94
N ALA A 173 -9.52 -16.78 14.20
CA ALA A 173 -10.91 -16.51 14.61
C ALA A 173 -11.27 -17.19 15.95
N GLY A 174 -10.83 -18.42 16.17
CA GLY A 174 -11.07 -19.17 17.40
C GLY A 174 -10.33 -18.63 18.63
N SER A 175 -9.26 -17.86 18.44
CA SER A 175 -8.47 -17.29 19.53
C SER A 175 -9.08 -16.04 20.18
N LEU A 176 -10.15 -15.49 19.60
CA LEU A 176 -10.83 -14.26 20.02
C LEU A 176 -9.95 -12.99 19.97
N GLY A 177 -8.76 -13.08 19.37
CA GLY A 177 -7.90 -11.93 19.06
C GLY A 177 -8.27 -11.32 17.70
N TYR A 178 -8.03 -10.02 17.56
CA TYR A 178 -8.12 -9.37 16.26
C TYR A 178 -6.80 -9.53 15.48
N PHE A 179 -6.90 -9.97 14.22
CA PHE A 179 -5.78 -10.10 13.31
C PHE A 179 -6.14 -9.48 11.97
N GLY A 180 -5.55 -8.32 11.64
CA GLY A 180 -5.88 -7.59 10.42
C GLY A 180 -5.64 -8.37 9.12
N ARG A 181 -4.73 -9.36 9.15
CA ARG A 181 -4.50 -10.28 8.03
C ARG A 181 -5.72 -11.17 7.70
N SER A 182 -6.63 -11.33 8.66
CA SER A 182 -7.77 -12.27 8.62
C SER A 182 -9.13 -11.55 8.55
N ASP A 183 -9.14 -10.21 8.61
CA ASP A 183 -10.33 -9.36 8.49
C ASP A 183 -10.55 -9.00 7.01
N TYR A 184 -11.34 -9.82 6.32
CA TYR A 184 -11.56 -9.75 4.88
C TYR A 184 -12.73 -8.86 4.50
N ASP A 185 -13.67 -8.60 5.42
CA ASP A 185 -14.77 -7.65 5.21
C ASP A 185 -14.48 -6.24 5.73
N TYR A 186 -13.32 -6.06 6.36
CA TYR A 186 -12.78 -4.79 6.88
C TYR A 186 -13.64 -4.20 8.00
N SER A 187 -14.31 -5.05 8.77
CA SER A 187 -15.22 -4.64 9.84
C SER A 187 -14.51 -4.30 11.14
N GLY A 188 -13.25 -4.72 11.31
CA GLY A 188 -12.50 -4.61 12.56
C GLY A 188 -12.73 -5.77 13.54
N ASP A 189 -13.44 -6.83 13.12
CA ASP A 189 -13.69 -8.05 13.87
C ASP A 189 -13.44 -9.28 12.98
N LEU A 190 -13.30 -10.48 13.58
CA LEU A 190 -13.21 -11.74 12.84
C LEU A 190 -14.49 -12.55 13.02
N GLY A 191 -15.23 -12.79 11.94
CA GLY A 191 -16.54 -13.42 12.01
C GLY A 191 -16.96 -14.18 10.76
N ALA A 192 -18.26 -14.49 10.72
CA ALA A 192 -18.85 -15.27 9.62
C ALA A 192 -18.80 -14.53 8.27
N ASN A 193 -18.78 -13.21 8.29
CA ASN A 193 -18.66 -12.41 7.07
C ASN A 193 -17.27 -12.59 6.45
N ASP A 194 -16.20 -12.52 7.23
CA ASP A 194 -14.84 -12.80 6.77
C ASP A 194 -14.74 -14.19 6.16
N LEU A 195 -15.28 -15.21 6.85
CA LEU A 195 -15.32 -16.56 6.32
C LEU A 195 -16.06 -16.63 4.98
N SER A 196 -17.16 -15.89 4.83
CA SER A 196 -17.92 -15.85 3.57
C SER A 196 -17.11 -15.21 2.43
N VAL A 197 -16.34 -14.16 2.72
CA VAL A 197 -15.46 -13.50 1.75
C VAL A 197 -14.31 -14.43 1.36
N TRP A 198 -13.68 -15.09 2.34
CA TRP A 198 -12.60 -16.05 2.09
C TRP A 198 -13.07 -17.23 1.24
N LEU A 199 -14.22 -17.82 1.56
CA LEU A 199 -14.80 -18.93 0.77
C LEU A 199 -15.13 -18.50 -0.67
N GLY A 200 -15.60 -17.26 -0.85
CA GLY A 200 -15.83 -16.67 -2.16
C GLY A 200 -14.54 -16.56 -2.98
N ALA A 201 -13.47 -16.04 -2.37
CA ALA A 201 -12.15 -15.91 -3.01
C ALA A 201 -11.53 -17.28 -3.34
N ALA A 202 -11.52 -18.20 -2.38
CA ALA A 202 -10.99 -19.55 -2.57
C ALA A 202 -11.76 -20.32 -3.66
N GLY A 203 -13.09 -20.20 -3.71
CA GLY A 203 -13.92 -20.83 -4.73
C GLY A 203 -13.76 -20.22 -6.13
N ALA A 204 -13.39 -18.94 -6.22
CA ALA A 204 -13.13 -18.25 -7.48
C ALA A 204 -11.78 -18.64 -8.12
N LEU A 205 -10.85 -19.23 -7.33
CA LEU A 205 -9.53 -19.67 -7.77
C LEU A 205 -8.63 -18.55 -8.33
N GLY A 206 -8.96 -17.28 -8.10
CA GLY A 206 -8.15 -16.14 -8.55
C GLY A 206 -6.81 -16.02 -7.82
N SER A 207 -6.77 -16.48 -6.56
CA SER A 207 -5.59 -16.54 -5.70
C SER A 207 -5.10 -17.98 -5.47
N ALA A 208 -5.27 -18.87 -6.46
CA ALA A 208 -4.96 -20.30 -6.33
C ALA A 208 -3.46 -20.63 -6.29
N GLU A 209 -2.59 -19.67 -6.59
CA GLU A 209 -1.13 -19.80 -6.59
C GLU A 209 -0.51 -18.63 -5.81
N SER A 210 0.52 -18.88 -5.01
CA SER A 210 1.35 -17.82 -4.40
C SER A 210 2.32 -17.25 -5.44
N GLY A 211 2.67 -15.97 -5.29
CA GLY A 211 3.90 -15.45 -5.90
C GLY A 211 5.16 -16.02 -5.23
N THR A 212 6.31 -15.79 -5.85
CA THR A 212 7.64 -16.01 -5.26
C THR A 212 7.88 -15.04 -4.10
N LEU A 213 7.55 -15.46 -2.88
CA LEU A 213 7.68 -14.65 -1.66
C LEU A 213 9.09 -14.11 -1.44
N CYS A 214 9.19 -12.88 -0.94
CA CYS A 214 10.46 -12.34 -0.47
C CYS A 214 11.00 -13.18 0.71
N PRO A 215 12.32 -13.41 0.78
CA PRO A 215 12.95 -14.17 1.86
C PRO A 215 12.97 -13.44 3.20
#